data_AF-A0A2V5S1T2-F1
#
_entry.id   AF-A0A2V5S1T2-F1
#
_cell.length_a   1.000
_cell.length_b   1.000
_cell.length_c   1.000
_cell.angle_alpha   90.00
_cell.angle_beta   90.00
_cell.angle_gamma   90.00
#
_symmetry.space_group_name_H-M   'P 1'
#
loop_
_entity.id
_entity.type
_entity.pdbx_description
1 polymer ?
#
loop_
_entity_poly.entity_id
_entity_poly.type
_entity_poly.pdbx_seq_one_letter_code
_entity_poly.pdbx_strand_id
1 'polypeptide(L)'
;EVNGQKPEVGKQTGSGSRKQKAQKRLEADSRNAVAKAWREKEKRVHELEAKIAALEGQQKELAAALEDPAAYTPGGRATAINRDLSALSHDLARLTSEWESVTAMVSAH
;
A
#
# COMPACT_ATOMS: atom_id res chain seq x y z
N GLU A 1 32.32 5.41 73.05
CA GLU A 1 32.04 6.45 72.05
C GLU A 1 32.09 5.81 70.66
N VAL A 2 30.95 5.36 70.13
CA VAL A 2 30.08 6.07 69.18
C VAL A 2 30.87 6.78 68.07
N ASN A 3 31.00 6.15 66.91
CA ASN A 3 30.80 6.92 65.67
C ASN A 3 30.43 5.99 64.51
N GLY A 4 29.13 5.95 64.20
CA GLY A 4 28.60 5.34 63.00
C GLY A 4 28.88 6.26 61.81
N GLN A 5 29.52 5.73 60.79
CA GLN A 5 29.62 6.39 59.49
C GLN A 5 28.87 5.55 58.46
N LYS A 6 27.60 5.91 58.24
CA LYS A 6 26.92 5.68 56.97
C LYS A 6 27.37 6.78 56.01
N PRO A 7 27.76 6.45 54.77
CA PRO A 7 27.60 7.37 53.67
C PRO A 7 26.48 6.90 52.74
N GLU A 8 25.36 7.62 52.82
CA GLU A 8 24.64 8.20 51.69
C GLU A 8 24.65 7.40 50.37
N VAL A 9 23.60 6.61 50.15
CA VAL A 9 23.25 6.09 48.82
C VAL A 9 22.78 7.26 47.95
N GLY A 10 23.73 7.93 47.32
CA GLY A 10 23.50 9.01 46.37
C GLY A 10 22.68 8.53 45.17
N LYS A 11 21.48 9.11 45.04
CA LYS A 11 20.58 9.11 43.86
C LYS A 11 21.28 8.82 42.52
N GLN A 12 21.30 7.57 42.06
CA GLN A 12 21.64 7.20 40.67
C GLN A 12 20.42 6.93 39.78
N THR A 13 19.18 7.10 40.28
CA THR A 13 17.96 6.65 39.59
C THR A 13 17.53 7.53 38.41
N GLY A 14 18.06 8.75 38.26
CA GLY A 14 17.65 9.68 37.19
C GLY A 14 18.25 9.40 35.80
N SER A 15 19.47 8.87 35.75
CA SER A 15 20.19 8.60 34.50
C SER A 15 19.68 7.33 33.79
N GLY A 16 19.48 6.25 34.57
CA GLY A 16 18.94 4.98 34.05
C GLY A 16 17.52 5.10 33.53
N SER A 17 16.65 5.84 34.23
CA SER A 17 15.26 6.08 33.80
C SER A 17 15.17 6.89 32.50
N ARG A 18 16.04 7.89 32.31
CA ARG A 18 16.09 8.70 31.09
C ARG A 18 16.62 7.89 29.89
N LYS A 19 17.63 7.03 30.08
CA LYS A 19 18.11 6.11 29.05
C LYS A 19 17.05 5.07 28.67
N GLN A 20 16.36 4.48 29.65
CA GLN A 20 15.26 3.53 29.38
C GLN A 20 14.07 4.19 28.64
N LYS A 21 13.73 5.44 28.98
CA LYS A 21 12.68 6.20 28.29
C LYS A 21 13.07 6.55 26.84
N ALA A 22 14.34 6.87 26.60
CA ALA A 22 14.86 7.10 25.25
C ALA A 22 14.87 5.82 24.41
N GLN A 23 15.30 4.69 25.00
CA GLN A 23 15.31 3.39 24.33
C GLN A 23 13.89 2.92 23.96
N LYS A 24 12.93 3.06 24.88
CA LYS A 24 11.50 2.77 24.60
C LYS A 24 10.92 3.66 23.49
N ARG A 25 11.36 4.91 23.36
CA ARG A 25 10.95 5.79 22.26
C ARG A 25 11.50 5.32 20.92
N LEU A 26 12.78 4.96 20.86
CA LEU A 26 13.39 4.45 19.64
C LEU A 26 12.76 3.13 19.16
N GLU A 27 12.44 2.22 20.09
CA GLU A 27 11.71 0.99 19.76
C GLU A 27 10.28 1.26 19.30
N ALA A 28 9.58 2.22 19.92
CA ALA A 28 8.24 2.62 19.50
C ALA A 28 8.26 3.30 18.12
N ASP A 29 9.25 4.15 17.85
CA ASP A 29 9.42 4.83 16.56
C ASP A 29 9.77 3.82 15.45
N SER A 30 10.63 2.84 15.74
CA SER A 30 10.95 1.74 14.81
C SER A 30 9.72 0.90 14.46
N ARG A 31 8.93 0.49 15.46
CA ARG A 31 7.69 -0.26 15.24
C ARG A 31 6.65 0.55 14.48
N ASN A 32 6.50 1.83 14.81
CA ASN A 32 5.59 2.73 14.10
C ASN A 32 6.02 2.92 12.64
N ALA A 33 7.32 3.03 12.35
CA ALA A 33 7.82 3.14 10.99
C ALA A 33 7.51 1.90 10.16
N VAL A 34 7.73 0.70 10.72
CA VAL A 34 7.39 -0.58 10.06
C VAL A 34 5.88 -0.68 9.82
N ALA A 35 5.07 -0.40 10.83
CA ALA A 35 3.60 -0.45 10.72
C ALA A 35 3.07 0.57 9.69
N LYS A 36 3.67 1.76 9.61
CA LYS A 36 3.31 2.77 8.62
C LYS A 36 3.66 2.31 7.20
N ALA A 37 4.87 1.81 6.98
CA ALA A 37 5.31 1.32 5.68
C ALA A 37 4.44 0.16 5.19
N TRP A 38 4.02 -0.72 6.09
CA TRP A 38 3.11 -1.82 5.76
C TRP A 38 1.73 -1.32 5.35
N ARG A 39 1.11 -0.41 6.12
CA ARG A 39 -0.19 0.20 5.77
C ARG A 39 -0.16 0.94 4.42
N GLU A 40 0.95 1.60 4.10
CA GLU A 40 1.12 2.28 2.80
C GLU A 40 1.12 1.28 1.65
N LYS A 41 1.76 0.12 1.81
CA LYS A 41 1.75 -0.95 0.80
C LYS A 41 0.36 -1.57 0.64
N GLU A 42 -0.33 -1.90 1.74
CA GLU A 42 -1.71 -2.41 1.68
C GLU A 42 -2.65 -1.42 0.99
N LYS A 43 -2.54 -0.14 1.33
CA LYS A 43 -3.30 0.91 0.66
C LYS A 43 -3.02 0.90 -0.85
N ARG A 44 -1.76 0.73 -1.26
CA ARG A 44 -1.39 0.65 -2.68
C ARG A 44 -2.01 -0.56 -3.36
N VAL A 45 -2.03 -1.73 -2.71
CA VAL A 45 -2.71 -2.94 -3.22
C VAL A 45 -4.20 -2.64 -3.47
N HIS A 46 -4.91 -2.10 -2.48
CA HIS A 46 -6.33 -1.77 -2.63
C HIS A 46 -6.61 -0.73 -3.71
N GLU A 47 -5.75 0.29 -3.85
CA GLU A 47 -5.87 1.27 -4.94
C GLU A 47 -5.69 0.63 -6.32
N LEU A 48 -4.79 -0.35 -6.44
CA LEU A 48 -4.58 -1.08 -7.69
C LEU A 48 -5.77 -1.99 -8.00
N GLU A 49 -6.28 -2.72 -7.02
CA GLU A 49 -7.47 -3.57 -7.16
C GLU A 49 -8.68 -2.76 -7.62
N ALA A 50 -8.95 -1.62 -6.99
CA ALA A 50 -10.05 -0.74 -7.37
C ALA A 50 -9.91 -0.22 -8.80
N LYS A 51 -8.69 0.13 -9.24
CA LYS A 51 -8.43 0.58 -10.60
C LYS A 51 -8.62 -0.55 -11.61
N ILE A 52 -8.09 -1.75 -11.32
CA ILE A 52 -8.25 -2.93 -12.18
C ILE A 52 -9.74 -3.24 -12.36
N ALA A 53 -10.50 -3.34 -11.26
CA ALA A 53 -11.94 -3.61 -11.31
C ALA A 53 -12.72 -2.58 -12.13
N ALA A 54 -12.36 -1.30 -12.01
CA ALA A 54 -12.98 -0.23 -12.80
C ALA A 54 -12.68 -0.34 -14.31
N LEU A 55 -11.46 -0.72 -14.68
CA LEU A 55 -11.08 -0.92 -16.09
C LEU A 55 -11.69 -2.21 -16.66
N GLU A 56 -11.80 -3.28 -15.88
CA GLU A 56 -12.52 -4.50 -16.27
C GLU A 56 -14.02 -4.21 -16.49
N GLY A 57 -14.62 -3.34 -15.66
CA GLY A 57 -15.98 -2.86 -15.87
C GLY A 57 -16.13 -2.15 -17.22
N GLN A 58 -15.26 -1.20 -17.52
CA GLN A 58 -15.23 -0.49 -18.81
C GLN A 58 -15.01 -1.43 -19.99
N GLN A 59 -14.11 -2.41 -19.84
CA GLN A 59 -13.87 -3.42 -20.88
C GLN A 59 -15.14 -4.21 -21.21
N LYS A 60 -15.92 -4.61 -20.19
CA LYS A 60 -17.20 -5.32 -20.37
C LYS A 60 -18.23 -4.44 -21.08
N GLU A 61 -18.35 -3.18 -20.69
CA GLU A 61 -19.29 -2.24 -21.32
C GLU A 61 -18.96 -2.00 -22.80
N LEU A 62 -17.68 -1.84 -23.13
CA LEU A 62 -17.22 -1.68 -24.50
C LEU A 62 -17.39 -2.96 -25.32
N ALA A 63 -17.14 -4.12 -24.74
CA ALA A 63 -17.40 -5.40 -25.39
C ALA A 63 -18.90 -5.58 -25.71
N ALA A 64 -19.78 -5.27 -24.75
CA ALA A 64 -21.23 -5.28 -24.97
C ALA A 64 -21.65 -4.28 -26.07
N ALA A 65 -21.01 -3.12 -26.15
CA ALA A 65 -21.28 -2.15 -27.22
C ALA A 65 -20.89 -2.65 -28.62
N LEU A 66 -19.99 -3.64 -28.74
CA LEU A 66 -19.66 -4.32 -30.00
C LEU A 66 -20.65 -5.42 -30.38
N GLU A 67 -21.54 -5.83 -29.48
CA GLU A 67 -22.62 -6.78 -29.80
C GLU A 67 -23.76 -6.11 -30.58
N ASP A 68 -23.85 -4.78 -30.54
CA ASP A 68 -24.81 -3.99 -31.30
C ASP A 68 -24.41 -3.91 -32.79
N PRO A 69 -25.24 -4.44 -33.73
CA PRO A 69 -24.98 -4.34 -35.16
C PRO A 69 -24.81 -2.91 -35.66
N ALA A 70 -25.42 -1.91 -35.00
CA ALA A 70 -25.29 -0.50 -35.35
C ALA A 70 -23.84 0.00 -35.23
N ALA A 71 -23.02 -0.63 -34.38
CA ALA A 71 -21.60 -0.29 -34.22
C ALA A 71 -20.78 -0.50 -35.51
N TYR A 72 -21.24 -1.37 -36.42
CA TYR A 72 -20.55 -1.73 -37.67
C TYR A 72 -21.09 -1.01 -38.91
N THR A 73 -22.10 -0.14 -38.74
CA THR A 73 -22.64 0.64 -39.85
C THR A 73 -21.62 1.68 -40.35
N PRO A 74 -21.76 2.22 -41.58
CA PRO A 74 -20.93 3.34 -42.03
C PRO A 74 -21.04 4.52 -41.06
N GLY A 75 -19.91 4.98 -40.52
CA GLY A 75 -19.89 6.00 -39.45
C GLY A 75 -20.12 5.46 -38.04
N GLY A 76 -20.25 4.15 -37.89
CA GLY A 76 -20.34 3.46 -36.60
C GLY A 76 -19.05 3.52 -35.79
N ARG A 77 -19.17 3.12 -34.51
CA ARG A 77 -18.12 3.29 -33.49
C ARG A 77 -17.22 2.07 -33.27
N ALA A 78 -17.38 0.99 -34.03
CA ALA A 78 -16.63 -0.26 -33.82
C ALA A 78 -15.11 -0.05 -33.81
N THR A 79 -14.55 0.74 -34.75
CA THR A 79 -13.11 1.01 -34.79
C THR A 79 -12.62 1.80 -33.57
N ALA A 80 -13.40 2.78 -33.10
CA ALA A 80 -13.07 3.54 -31.90
C ALA A 80 -13.10 2.64 -30.65
N ILE A 81 -14.17 1.85 -30.49
CA ILE A 81 -14.31 0.90 -29.39
C ILE A 81 -13.15 -0.10 -29.36
N ASN A 82 -12.75 -0.67 -30.50
CA ASN A 82 -11.64 -1.62 -30.57
C ASN A 82 -10.28 -1.00 -30.18
N ARG A 83 -10.06 0.27 -30.54
CA ARG A 83 -8.87 1.01 -30.10
C ARG A 83 -8.88 1.23 -28.59
N ASP A 84 -10.03 1.62 -28.04
CA ASP A 84 -10.18 1.88 -26.62
C ASP A 84 -10.05 0.56 -25.80
N LEU A 85 -10.60 -0.55 -26.29
CA LEU A 85 -10.38 -1.90 -25.74
C LEU A 85 -8.92 -2.32 -25.76
N SER A 86 -8.19 -1.98 -26.83
CA SER A 86 -6.76 -2.27 -26.94
C SER A 86 -5.96 -1.47 -25.90
N ALA A 87 -6.25 -0.18 -25.76
CA ALA A 87 -5.63 0.67 -24.73
C ALA A 87 -5.92 0.16 -23.31
N LEU A 88 -7.18 -0.16 -23.01
CA LEU A 88 -7.60 -0.76 -21.74
C LEU A 88 -6.87 -2.07 -21.45
N SER A 89 -6.69 -2.93 -22.45
CA SER A 89 -6.00 -4.21 -22.28
C SER A 89 -4.53 -4.01 -21.92
N HIS A 90 -3.86 -3.01 -22.52
CA HIS A 90 -2.50 -2.65 -22.13
C HIS A 90 -2.42 -2.10 -20.71
N ASP A 91 -3.36 -1.25 -20.30
CA ASP A 91 -3.40 -0.71 -18.95
C ASP A 91 -3.70 -1.77 -17.90
N LEU A 92 -4.65 -2.68 -18.18
CA LEU A 92 -4.94 -3.82 -17.31
C LEU A 92 -3.69 -4.70 -17.13
N ALA A 93 -3.00 -5.08 -18.20
CA ALA A 93 -1.79 -5.88 -18.10
C ALA A 93 -0.72 -5.20 -17.23
N ARG A 94 -0.51 -3.89 -17.41
CA ARG A 94 0.44 -3.10 -16.61
C ARG A 94 0.04 -3.05 -15.13
N LEU A 95 -1.23 -2.75 -14.84
CA LEU A 95 -1.71 -2.60 -13.47
C LEU A 95 -1.76 -3.93 -12.73
N THR A 96 -2.13 -5.02 -13.41
CA THR A 96 -2.09 -6.37 -12.84
C THR A 96 -0.66 -6.77 -12.50
N SER A 97 0.30 -6.51 -13.39
CA SER A 97 1.72 -6.78 -13.09
C SER A 97 2.23 -5.95 -11.90
N GLU A 98 1.82 -4.67 -11.80
CA GLU A 98 2.14 -3.85 -10.63
C GLU A 98 1.51 -4.40 -9.34
N TRP A 99 0.23 -4.81 -9.40
CA TRP A 99 -0.47 -5.41 -8.26
C TRP A 99 0.20 -6.71 -7.81
N GLU A 100 0.57 -7.59 -8.74
CA GLU A 100 1.30 -8.83 -8.43
C GLU A 100 2.62 -8.52 -7.72
N SER A 101 3.37 -7.53 -8.21
CA SER A 101 4.64 -7.12 -7.61
C SER A 101 4.46 -6.57 -6.18
N VAL A 102 3.50 -5.67 -5.98
CA VAL A 102 3.24 -5.06 -4.67
C VAL A 102 2.71 -6.10 -3.69
N THR A 103 1.79 -6.96 -4.11
CA THR A 103 1.24 -8.03 -3.29
C THR A 103 2.32 -9.05 -2.89
N ALA A 104 3.22 -9.43 -3.80
CA ALA A 104 4.35 -10.28 -3.46
C ALA A 104 5.26 -9.66 -2.39
N MET A 105 5.48 -8.33 -2.44
CA MET A 105 6.25 -7.61 -1.42
C MET A 105 5.55 -7.49 -0.07
N VAL A 106 4.22 -7.54 -0.03
CA VAL A 106 3.42 -7.53 1.22
C VAL A 106 3.39 -8.92 1.84
N SER A 107 3.20 -9.97 1.04
CA SER A 107 3.09 -11.36 1.50
C SER A 107 4.41 -11.99 1.97
N ALA A 108 5.56 -11.41 1.57
CA ALA A 108 6.88 -11.91 1.94
C ALA A 108 7.39 -11.42 3.32
N HIS A 109 6.56 -10.74 4.11
CA HIS A 109 6.88 -10.18 5.43
C HIS A 109 6.05 -10.87 6.53
#